data_AF-A0A973XBY8-F1
#
_entry.id   AF-A0A973XBY8-F1
#
_cell.length_a   1.000
_cell.length_b   1.000
_cell.length_c   1.000
_cell.angle_alpha   90.00
_cell.angle_beta   90.00
_cell.angle_gamma   90.00
#
_symmetry.space_group_name_H-M   'P 1'
#
loop_
_entity.id
_entity.type
_entity.pdbx_description
1 polymer ?
#
loop_
_entity_poly.entity_id
_entity_poly.type
_entity_poly.pdbx_seq_one_letter_code
_entity_poly.pdbx_strand_id
1 'polypeptide(L)' 'MNQAKIWLVVKPTVGLPLFLGGVAAIAVIVHLAVLS' A
#
# COMPACT_ATOMS: atom_id res chain seq x y z
N MET A 1 15.59 -7.32 -2.01
CA MET A 1 14.82 -6.33 -2.79
C MET A 1 15.07 -6.53 -4.29
N ASN A 2 14.50 -7.57 -4.90
CA ASN A 2 14.75 -7.95 -6.31
C ASN A 2 13.58 -7.63 -7.27
N GLN A 3 12.60 -6.84 -6.82
CA GLN A 3 11.35 -6.56 -7.54
C GLN A 3 11.26 -5.15 -8.13
N ALA A 4 12.39 -4.46 -8.34
CA ALA A 4 12.38 -3.11 -8.92
C ALA A 4 11.71 -3.04 -10.30
N LYS A 5 11.69 -4.16 -11.05
CA LYS A 5 11.04 -4.29 -12.36
C LYS A 5 9.51 -4.29 -12.31
N ILE A 6 8.89 -4.32 -11.12
CA ILE A 6 7.41 -4.29 -10.99
C ILE A 6 6.80 -3.07 -11.68
N TRP A 7 7.52 -1.95 -11.74
CA TRP A 7 7.05 -0.72 -12.40
C TRP A 7 7.07 -0.76 -13.94
N LEU A 8 7.61 -1.83 -14.53
CA LEU A 8 7.49 -2.09 -15.98
C LEU A 8 6.12 -2.68 -16.35
N VAL A 9 5.44 -3.31 -15.38
CA VAL A 9 4.13 -3.95 -15.58
C VAL A 9 3.01 -3.26 -14.81
N VAL A 10 3.34 -2.47 -13.78
CA VAL A 10 2.40 -1.63 -13.04
C VAL A 10 2.80 -0.17 -13.21
N LYS A 11 1.88 0.68 -13.67
CA LYS A 11 2.14 2.12 -13.76
C LYS A 11 2.32 2.71 -12.35
N PRO A 12 3.45 3.40 -12.07
CA PRO A 12 3.72 3.95 -10.75
C PRO A 12 2.72 5.01 -10.30
N THR A 13 2.17 5.78 -11.23
CA THR A 13 1.15 6.80 -10.94
C THR A 13 -0.15 6.24 -10.37
N VAL A 14 -0.41 4.93 -10.51
CA VAL A 14 -1.58 4.25 -9.93
C VAL A 14 -1.15 3.29 -8.82
N GLY A 15 -0.13 2.47 -9.07
CA GLY A 15 0.31 1.44 -8.13
C GLY A 15 0.91 2.02 -6.84
N LEU A 16 1.67 3.12 -6.93
CA LEU A 16 2.29 3.72 -5.75
C LEU A 16 1.26 4.40 -4.83
N PRO A 17 0.33 5.24 -5.34
CA PRO A 17 -0.76 5.75 -4.51
C PRO A 17 -1.63 4.65 -3.90
N LEU A 18 -1.97 3.61 -4.68
CA LEU A 18 -2.78 2.50 -4.18
C LEU A 18 -2.06 1.73 -3.07
N PHE A 19 -0.76 1.48 -3.20
CA PHE A 19 0.04 0.82 -2.17
C PHE A 19 0.06 1.64 -0.87
N LEU A 20 0.40 2.93 -0.96
CA LEU A 20 0.44 3.81 0.22
C LEU A 20 -0.94 3.99 0.87
N GLY A 21 -1.98 4.14 0.05
CA GLY A 21 -3.37 4.23 0.52
C GLY A 21 -3.84 2.94 1.20
N GLY A 22 -3.50 1.78 0.64
CA GLY A 22 -3.82 0.48 1.25
C GLY A 22 -3.12 0.29 2.60
N VAL A 23 -1.83 0.64 2.69
CA VAL A 23 -1.09 0.59 3.96
C VAL A 23 -1.72 1.54 5.00
N ALA A 24 -2.08 2.76 4.60
CA ALA A 24 -2.74 3.71 5.50
C ALA A 24 -4.10 3.20 6.01
N ALA A 25 -4.93 2.64 5.12
CA ALA A 25 -6.21 2.05 5.49
C ALA A 25 -6.04 0.89 6.48
N ILE A 26 -5.10 -0.02 6.21
CA ILE A 26 -4.80 -1.14 7.11
C ILE A 26 -4.34 -0.63 8.46
N ALA A 27 -3.45 0.37 8.50
CA ALA A 27 -2.96 0.95 9.75
C ALA A 27 -4.12 1.49 10.59
N VAL A 28 -5.04 2.25 10.00
CA VAL A 28 -6.23 2.77 10.70
C VAL A 28 -7.11 1.64 11.22
N ILE A 29 -7.43 0.65 10.37
CA ILE A 29 -8.31 -0.46 10.75
C ILE A 29 -7.73 -1.24 11.93
N VAL A 30 -6.43 -1.55 11.92
CA VAL A 30 -5.77 -2.25 13.01
C VAL A 30 -5.81 -1.43 14.31
N HIS A 31 -5.55 -0.13 14.25
CA HIS A 31 -5.62 0.71 15.45
C HIS A 31 -7.03 0.79 16.02
N LEU A 32 -8.05 0.89 15.17
CA LEU A 32 -9.44 0.85 15.60
C LEU A 32 -9.81 -0.49 16.24
N ALA A 33 -9.33 -1.60 15.68
CA ALA A 33 -9.56 -2.95 16.21
C ALA A 33 -8.83 -3.22 17.53
N VAL A 34 -7.69 -2.56 17.79
CA VAL A 34 -6.98 -2.67 19.07
C VAL A 34 -7.57 -1.72 20.12
N LEU A 35 -8.15 -0.60 19.71
CA LEU A 35 -8.77 0.38 20.61
C LEU A 35 -10.15 -0.04 21.13
N SER A 36 -10.85 -0.92 20.40
CA SER A 36 -12.14 -1.51 20.81
C SER A 36 -11.99 -2.50 21.96
#